data_AF-A0A6V7Q924-F1
#
_entry.id   AF-A0A6V7Q924-F1
#
_cell.length_a   1.000
_cell.length_b   1.000
_cell.length_c   1.000
_cell.angle_alpha   90.00
_cell.angle_beta   90.00
_cell.angle_gamma   90.00
#
_symmetry.space_group_name_H-M   'P 1'
#
loop_
_entity.id
_entity.type
_entity.pdbx_description
1 polymer ?
#
loop_
_entity_poly.entity_id
_entity_poly.type
_entity_poly.pdbx_seq_one_letter_code
_entity_poly.pdbx_strand_id
1 'polypeptide(L)'
;MTTSRQAYKIDAEHPGSEVAAETAAAMAAASLVFRSSDPYYSLLLLQHAEQLFEFGDKYRGKYDGSVRVVKSYYPSVSGYYDELLWAALWLHRATGDVKYLDYAVDNAEAFGGTTWAVSEFSWDIKYAGVQVLASKVRPQSPLLLLPAAGEKRCTEERHRKILEVYNSKAEHYVCSCLNKSDGGANVRRTPGGLLFVRQWNNLQYVAGATFLLTAFSDYLSGGGGGGGVLRLPGRVHHRAASTVAYKEDKAFIGCAQGFDVWFGRQKDNPNALVGAIVGGPDAKDEFRDRRSNYMQTEACTYNTAPVVGVFAKFRQLQQKQEKQQQQKQQKQQHLLQGLQPQTSSYK
;
A
#
# COMPACT_ATOMS: atom_id res chain seq x y z
N MET A 1 5.64 6.91 29.34
CA MET A 1 5.42 5.47 29.59
C MET A 1 6.60 4.95 30.40
N THR A 2 6.36 4.24 31.50
CA THR A 2 7.41 3.77 32.45
C THR A 2 7.56 2.25 32.50
N THR A 3 6.75 1.51 31.75
CA THR A 3 6.90 0.05 31.61
C THR A 3 8.11 -0.29 30.75
N SER A 4 8.74 -1.44 31.01
CA SER A 4 9.82 -1.96 30.17
C SER A 4 9.39 -2.03 28.69
N ARG A 5 10.30 -1.63 27.80
CA ARG A 5 10.14 -1.67 26.34
C ARG A 5 11.18 -2.62 25.78
N GLN A 6 10.97 -3.91 26.03
CA GLN A 6 11.88 -4.96 25.58
C GLN A 6 11.98 -4.94 24.05
N ALA A 7 13.23 -4.91 23.55
CA ALA A 7 13.51 -5.06 22.14
C ALA A 7 13.61 -6.55 21.80
N TYR A 8 13.00 -6.94 20.69
CA TYR A 8 13.12 -8.26 20.10
C TYR A 8 13.76 -8.13 18.72
N LYS A 9 14.44 -9.18 18.28
CA LYS A 9 15.12 -9.23 16.97
C LYS A 9 14.96 -10.61 16.35
N ILE A 10 15.19 -10.66 15.06
CA ILE A 10 15.45 -11.90 14.31
C ILE A 10 16.95 -12.00 14.03
N ASP A 11 17.45 -13.22 13.92
CA ASP A 11 18.83 -13.55 13.58
C ASP A 11 18.87 -14.89 12.84
N ALA A 12 20.06 -15.41 12.56
CA ALA A 12 20.21 -16.65 11.79
C ALA A 12 19.61 -17.87 12.52
N GLU A 13 19.65 -17.87 13.85
CA GLU A 13 19.11 -18.91 14.71
C GLU A 13 17.61 -18.75 14.98
N HIS A 14 17.13 -17.50 14.92
CA HIS A 14 15.72 -17.13 15.11
C HIS A 14 15.22 -16.35 13.87
N PRO A 15 14.94 -17.04 12.75
CA PRO A 15 14.63 -16.43 11.47
C PRO A 15 13.29 -15.67 11.44
N GLY A 16 13.12 -14.81 10.45
CA GLY A 16 11.89 -14.07 10.19
C GLY A 16 11.86 -13.51 8.78
N SER A 17 11.61 -14.37 7.81
CA SER A 17 11.68 -14.07 6.38
C SER A 17 10.72 -12.96 5.97
N GLU A 18 9.49 -13.02 6.44
CA GLU A 18 8.43 -12.07 6.11
C GLU A 18 8.76 -10.66 6.58
N VAL A 19 9.21 -10.48 7.82
CA VAL A 19 9.53 -9.14 8.33
C VAL A 19 10.83 -8.61 7.72
N ALA A 20 11.81 -9.48 7.43
CA ALA A 20 13.03 -9.11 6.73
C ALA A 20 12.72 -8.67 5.29
N ALA A 21 11.93 -9.46 4.56
CA ALA A 21 11.57 -9.19 3.17
C ALA A 21 10.62 -7.98 3.04
N GLU A 22 9.64 -7.81 3.92
CA GLU A 22 8.78 -6.62 3.92
C GLU A 22 9.60 -5.35 4.23
N THR A 23 10.58 -5.44 5.15
CA THR A 23 11.50 -4.33 5.43
C THR A 23 12.40 -4.04 4.22
N ALA A 24 12.89 -5.08 3.53
CA ALA A 24 13.64 -4.93 2.29
C ALA A 24 12.80 -4.24 1.20
N ALA A 25 11.55 -4.66 1.00
CA ALA A 25 10.62 -4.03 0.07
C ALA A 25 10.40 -2.55 0.40
N ALA A 26 10.19 -2.22 1.69
CA ALA A 26 10.01 -0.84 2.14
C ALA A 26 11.26 0.02 1.88
N MET A 27 12.46 -0.49 2.18
CA MET A 27 13.71 0.22 1.95
C MET A 27 14.01 0.38 0.45
N ALA A 28 13.76 -0.65 -0.37
CA ALA A 28 13.89 -0.58 -1.82
C ALA A 28 12.92 0.45 -2.41
N ALA A 29 11.65 0.45 -1.99
CA ALA A 29 10.67 1.45 -2.41
C ALA A 29 11.05 2.87 -1.97
N ALA A 30 11.55 3.04 -0.75
CA ALA A 30 12.01 4.34 -0.24
C ALA A 30 13.24 4.85 -1.01
N SER A 31 14.17 3.98 -1.39
CA SER A 31 15.35 4.37 -2.19
C SER A 31 14.94 5.06 -3.50
N LEU A 32 13.88 4.59 -4.16
CA LEU A 32 13.34 5.21 -5.37
C LEU A 32 12.85 6.64 -5.14
N VAL A 33 12.27 6.92 -3.96
CA VAL A 33 11.77 8.25 -3.58
C VAL A 33 12.93 9.21 -3.33
N PHE A 34 13.98 8.75 -2.63
CA PHE A 34 15.13 9.58 -2.29
C PHE A 34 16.17 9.70 -3.41
N ARG A 35 16.05 8.91 -4.48
CA ARG A 35 17.04 8.83 -5.58
C ARG A 35 17.52 10.19 -6.09
N SER A 36 16.63 11.18 -6.22
CA SER A 36 16.97 12.51 -6.73
C SER A 36 17.24 13.55 -5.64
N SER A 37 16.60 13.44 -4.48
CA SER A 37 16.70 14.43 -3.40
C SER A 37 17.85 14.17 -2.43
N ASP A 38 18.16 12.90 -2.17
CA ASP A 38 19.25 12.45 -1.31
C ASP A 38 19.83 11.13 -1.86
N PRO A 39 20.73 11.20 -2.87
CA PRO A 39 21.31 10.02 -3.49
C PRO A 39 22.12 9.15 -2.52
N TYR A 40 22.77 9.76 -1.52
CA TYR A 40 23.55 9.01 -0.52
C TYR A 40 22.62 8.17 0.36
N TYR A 41 21.55 8.77 0.89
CA TYR A 41 20.56 8.03 1.68
C TYR A 41 19.82 6.98 0.83
N SER A 42 19.52 7.30 -0.43
CA SER A 42 18.97 6.33 -1.39
C SER A 42 19.86 5.09 -1.52
N LEU A 43 21.18 5.26 -1.65
CA LEU A 43 22.11 4.14 -1.75
C LEU A 43 22.19 3.34 -0.44
N LEU A 44 22.20 4.01 0.71
CA LEU A 44 22.20 3.36 2.02
C LEU A 44 20.94 2.48 2.22
N LEU A 45 19.76 3.00 1.85
CA LEU A 45 18.51 2.25 1.89
C LEU A 45 18.57 1.02 0.97
N LEU A 46 19.08 1.19 -0.24
CA LEU A 46 19.16 0.09 -1.21
C LEU A 46 20.12 -1.01 -0.72
N GLN A 47 21.29 -0.64 -0.20
CA GLN A 47 22.24 -1.58 0.39
C GLN A 47 21.61 -2.41 1.52
N HIS A 48 20.87 -1.77 2.43
CA HIS A 48 20.19 -2.49 3.50
C HIS A 48 19.02 -3.34 2.99
N ALA A 49 18.33 -2.90 1.95
CA ALA A 49 17.28 -3.70 1.32
C ALA A 49 17.83 -5.02 0.76
N GLU A 50 18.96 -4.97 0.06
CA GLU A 50 19.62 -6.17 -0.48
C GLU A 50 20.07 -7.12 0.65
N GLN A 51 20.72 -6.58 1.69
CA GLN A 51 21.17 -7.36 2.86
C GLN A 51 20.00 -8.06 3.58
N LEU A 52 18.88 -7.35 3.77
CA LEU A 52 17.71 -7.90 4.44
C LEU A 52 17.00 -8.96 3.60
N PHE A 53 16.93 -8.76 2.28
CA PHE A 53 16.38 -9.76 1.38
C PHE A 53 17.25 -11.03 1.36
N GLU A 54 18.56 -10.90 1.24
CA GLU A 54 19.50 -12.03 1.31
C GLU A 54 19.39 -12.76 2.65
N PHE A 55 19.30 -12.04 3.76
CA PHE A 55 19.09 -12.64 5.08
C PHE A 55 17.76 -13.40 5.16
N GLY A 56 16.65 -12.77 4.74
CA GLY A 56 15.32 -13.35 4.82
C GLY A 56 15.13 -14.57 3.92
N ASP A 57 15.79 -14.60 2.76
CA ASP A 57 15.77 -15.74 1.86
C ASP A 57 16.70 -16.87 2.31
N LYS A 58 17.88 -16.54 2.85
CA LYS A 58 18.87 -17.53 3.32
C LYS A 58 18.42 -18.25 4.59
N TYR A 59 17.85 -17.52 5.55
CA TYR A 59 17.41 -18.05 6.84
C TYR A 59 15.88 -18.07 6.88
N ARG A 60 15.29 -19.08 6.22
CA ARG A 60 13.83 -19.15 6.06
C ARG A 60 13.11 -19.56 7.34
N GLY A 61 12.14 -18.77 7.75
CA GLY A 61 11.28 -19.11 8.88
C GLY A 61 10.35 -17.98 9.26
N LYS A 62 9.23 -18.34 9.92
CA LYS A 62 8.24 -17.36 10.37
C LYS A 62 8.75 -16.57 11.56
N TYR A 63 8.64 -15.25 11.50
CA TYR A 63 9.08 -14.33 12.53
C TYR A 63 8.33 -14.53 13.85
N ASP A 64 7.07 -14.98 13.80
CA ASP A 64 6.24 -15.24 14.98
C ASP A 64 6.59 -16.57 15.68
N GLY A 65 7.38 -17.44 15.02
CA GLY A 65 8.05 -18.58 15.64
C GLY A 65 9.26 -18.17 16.48
N SER A 66 9.97 -17.15 16.01
CA SER A 66 11.18 -16.57 16.62
C SER A 66 10.85 -15.58 17.73
N VAL A 67 9.95 -14.63 17.46
CA VAL A 67 9.50 -13.60 18.39
C VAL A 67 8.10 -13.94 18.89
N ARG A 68 7.99 -15.02 19.67
CA ARG A 68 6.70 -15.63 20.07
C ARG A 68 5.68 -14.68 20.68
N VAL A 69 6.11 -13.59 21.33
CA VAL A 69 5.22 -12.58 21.92
C VAL A 69 4.30 -11.92 20.87
N VAL A 70 4.71 -11.87 19.59
CA VAL A 70 3.91 -11.24 18.54
C VAL A 70 2.74 -12.10 18.07
N LYS A 71 2.72 -13.40 18.37
CA LYS A 71 1.72 -14.35 17.85
C LYS A 71 0.30 -14.00 18.26
N SER A 72 0.12 -13.32 19.39
CA SER A 72 -1.18 -12.84 19.87
C SER A 72 -1.62 -11.50 19.27
N TYR A 73 -0.76 -10.86 18.46
CA TYR A 73 -0.99 -9.52 17.92
C TYR A 73 -0.93 -9.50 16.38
N TYR A 74 0.18 -9.98 15.82
CA TYR A 74 0.46 -10.00 14.37
C TYR A 74 1.02 -11.37 13.96
N PRO A 75 0.27 -12.47 14.08
CA PRO A 75 0.74 -13.79 13.66
C PRO A 75 1.00 -13.82 12.15
N SER A 76 2.04 -14.53 11.70
CA SER A 76 2.26 -14.80 10.27
C SER A 76 1.36 -15.95 9.85
N VAL A 77 0.21 -15.61 9.27
CA VAL A 77 -0.80 -16.61 8.87
C VAL A 77 -0.51 -17.09 7.45
N SER A 78 -0.29 -16.16 6.52
CA SER A 78 0.06 -16.42 5.11
C SER A 78 1.38 -17.17 4.93
N GLY A 79 2.33 -16.97 5.85
CA GLY A 79 3.71 -17.42 5.70
C GLY A 79 4.64 -16.26 5.39
N TYR A 80 5.56 -16.47 4.46
CA TYR A 80 6.59 -15.48 4.08
C TYR A 80 6.93 -15.50 2.58
N TYR A 81 6.27 -16.38 1.82
CA TYR A 81 6.59 -16.57 0.41
C TYR A 81 6.13 -15.39 -0.44
N ASP A 82 4.99 -14.78 -0.11
CA ASP A 82 4.53 -13.55 -0.74
C ASP A 82 5.41 -12.35 -0.43
N GLU A 83 5.90 -12.19 0.80
CA GLU A 83 6.86 -11.13 1.13
C GLU A 83 8.18 -11.28 0.38
N LEU A 84 8.69 -12.52 0.20
CA LEU A 84 9.90 -12.77 -0.59
C LEU A 84 9.70 -12.38 -2.06
N LEU A 85 8.58 -12.76 -2.68
CA LEU A 85 8.24 -12.32 -4.05
C LEU A 85 8.07 -10.80 -4.13
N TRP A 86 7.44 -10.20 -3.12
CA TRP A 86 7.21 -8.76 -3.03
C TRP A 86 8.51 -7.97 -2.95
N ALA A 87 9.42 -8.38 -2.07
CA ALA A 87 10.74 -7.79 -1.92
C ALA A 87 11.57 -7.91 -3.19
N ALA A 88 11.58 -9.09 -3.83
CA ALA A 88 12.28 -9.31 -5.08
C ALA A 88 11.80 -8.35 -6.18
N LEU A 89 10.49 -8.17 -6.37
CA LEU A 89 9.98 -7.24 -7.37
C LEU A 89 10.30 -5.77 -7.06
N TRP A 90 10.29 -5.36 -5.79
CA TRP A 90 10.71 -4.01 -5.40
C TRP A 90 12.21 -3.78 -5.59
N LEU A 91 13.05 -4.76 -5.25
CA LEU A 91 14.49 -4.71 -5.48
C LEU A 91 14.80 -4.67 -6.98
N HIS A 92 14.14 -5.47 -7.80
CA HIS A 92 14.25 -5.37 -9.26
C HIS A 92 13.91 -3.96 -9.74
N ARG A 93 12.80 -3.38 -9.26
CA ARG A 93 12.40 -2.01 -9.62
C ARG A 93 13.41 -0.95 -9.16
N ALA A 94 14.05 -1.14 -8.00
CA ALA A 94 14.98 -0.19 -7.41
C ALA A 94 16.39 -0.28 -8.02
N THR A 95 16.85 -1.47 -8.39
CA THR A 95 18.21 -1.73 -8.87
C THR A 95 18.29 -1.81 -10.40
N GLY A 96 17.24 -2.32 -11.05
CA GLY A 96 17.31 -2.78 -12.44
C GLY A 96 18.02 -4.13 -12.61
N ASP A 97 18.46 -4.77 -11.52
CA ASP A 97 19.16 -6.05 -11.56
C ASP A 97 18.15 -7.18 -11.87
N VAL A 98 18.48 -7.98 -12.89
CA VAL A 98 17.62 -9.05 -13.41
C VAL A 98 17.52 -10.22 -12.45
N LYS A 99 18.52 -10.45 -11.57
CA LYS A 99 18.52 -11.59 -10.64
C LYS A 99 17.29 -11.60 -9.71
N TYR A 100 16.77 -10.41 -9.38
CA TYR A 100 15.57 -10.27 -8.56
C TYR A 100 14.29 -10.56 -9.34
N LEU A 101 14.26 -10.23 -10.64
CA LEU A 101 13.17 -10.65 -11.52
C LEU A 101 13.19 -12.16 -11.73
N ASP A 102 14.37 -12.72 -11.97
CA ASP A 102 14.59 -14.17 -12.09
C ASP A 102 14.08 -14.88 -10.83
N TYR A 103 14.43 -14.38 -9.64
CA TYR A 103 13.93 -14.93 -8.38
C TYR A 103 12.39 -14.93 -8.31
N ALA A 104 11.75 -13.82 -8.67
CA ALA A 104 10.29 -13.72 -8.65
C ALA A 104 9.63 -14.67 -9.67
N VAL A 105 10.22 -14.83 -10.84
CA VAL A 105 9.74 -15.73 -11.91
C VAL A 105 9.98 -17.19 -11.57
N ASP A 106 11.16 -17.52 -11.05
CA ASP A 106 11.59 -18.88 -10.72
C ASP A 106 10.77 -19.48 -9.58
N ASN A 107 10.42 -18.66 -8.59
CA ASN A 107 9.65 -19.09 -7.44
C ASN A 107 8.15 -18.85 -7.61
N ALA A 108 7.69 -18.27 -8.73
CA ALA A 108 6.31 -17.80 -8.91
C ALA A 108 5.23 -18.82 -8.54
N GLU A 109 5.37 -20.07 -8.99
CA GLU A 109 4.40 -21.13 -8.73
C GLU A 109 4.59 -21.73 -7.32
N ALA A 110 5.83 -22.09 -6.98
CA ALA A 110 6.17 -22.72 -5.70
C ALA A 110 5.81 -21.83 -4.50
N PHE A 111 5.92 -20.51 -4.66
CA PHE A 111 5.63 -19.53 -3.63
C PHE A 111 4.20 -19.00 -3.73
N GLY A 112 3.39 -19.50 -4.67
CA GLY A 112 1.97 -19.14 -4.78
C GLY A 112 1.67 -17.81 -5.46
N GLY A 113 2.67 -17.14 -6.03
CA GLY A 113 2.51 -15.88 -6.76
C GLY A 113 1.58 -15.96 -7.96
N THR A 114 1.60 -17.10 -8.68
CA THR A 114 0.82 -17.33 -9.91
C THR A 114 -0.29 -18.38 -9.75
N THR A 115 -0.48 -18.96 -8.58
CA THR A 115 -1.47 -20.02 -8.38
C THR A 115 -2.82 -19.46 -7.91
N TRP A 116 -2.84 -18.87 -6.72
CA TRP A 116 -4.06 -18.47 -6.04
C TRP A 116 -4.71 -17.23 -6.67
N ALA A 117 -6.02 -17.31 -6.90
CA ALA A 117 -6.86 -16.14 -7.12
C ALA A 117 -7.13 -15.51 -5.75
N VAL A 118 -6.41 -14.44 -5.45
CA VAL A 118 -6.54 -13.74 -4.17
C VAL A 118 -7.62 -12.66 -4.24
N SER A 119 -8.23 -12.37 -3.10
CA SER A 119 -9.26 -11.35 -2.92
C SER A 119 -8.90 -10.35 -1.82
N GLU A 120 -7.67 -10.42 -1.32
CA GLU A 120 -7.17 -9.64 -0.20
C GLU A 120 -5.77 -9.06 -0.50
N PHE A 121 -5.54 -7.82 -0.03
CA PHE A 121 -4.23 -7.22 0.13
C PHE A 121 -4.14 -6.62 1.53
N SER A 122 -3.12 -7.01 2.30
CA SER A 122 -3.02 -6.67 3.73
C SER A 122 -1.58 -6.67 4.24
N TRP A 123 -1.40 -6.33 5.52
CA TRP A 123 -0.09 -6.42 6.16
C TRP A 123 0.44 -7.86 6.29
N ASP A 124 -0.42 -8.88 6.16
CA ASP A 124 -0.05 -10.31 6.19
C ASP A 124 -0.03 -10.93 4.78
N ILE A 125 -0.85 -10.44 3.83
CA ILE A 125 -0.96 -11.04 2.48
C ILE A 125 -0.58 -10.03 1.39
N LYS A 126 0.52 -10.28 0.66
CA LYS A 126 1.03 -9.42 -0.43
C LYS A 126 0.74 -9.88 -1.84
N TYR A 127 0.20 -11.09 -2.05
CA TYR A 127 0.01 -11.67 -3.39
C TYR A 127 -0.65 -10.73 -4.41
N ALA A 128 -1.73 -10.02 -4.04
CA ALA A 128 -2.38 -9.09 -4.95
C ALA A 128 -1.45 -7.92 -5.35
N GLY A 129 -0.64 -7.43 -4.41
CA GLY A 129 0.41 -6.43 -4.66
C GLY A 129 1.52 -6.98 -5.56
N VAL A 130 2.00 -8.21 -5.30
CA VAL A 130 2.99 -8.92 -6.14
C VAL A 130 2.49 -9.02 -7.58
N GLN A 131 1.26 -9.50 -7.78
CA GLN A 131 0.65 -9.66 -9.09
C GLN A 131 0.51 -8.33 -9.84
N VAL A 132 0.05 -7.27 -9.17
CA VAL A 132 -0.07 -5.91 -9.73
C VAL A 132 1.30 -5.26 -10.00
N LEU A 133 2.33 -5.58 -9.22
CA LEU A 133 3.67 -5.05 -9.43
C LEU A 133 4.38 -5.77 -10.58
N ALA A 134 4.27 -7.10 -10.64
CA ALA A 134 4.82 -7.92 -11.71
C ALA A 134 4.20 -7.59 -13.08
N SER A 135 2.89 -7.32 -13.15
CA SER A 135 2.23 -6.93 -14.42
C SER A 135 2.76 -5.61 -15.02
N LYS A 136 3.43 -4.78 -14.20
CA LYS A 136 4.06 -3.53 -14.65
C LYS A 136 5.47 -3.73 -15.23
N VAL A 137 6.06 -4.92 -15.09
CA VAL A 137 7.36 -5.26 -15.66
C VAL A 137 7.16 -5.57 -17.14
N ARG A 138 7.44 -4.60 -18.04
CA ARG A 138 7.27 -4.76 -19.49
C ARG A 138 8.60 -5.01 -20.22
N PRO A 139 8.62 -5.92 -21.22
CA PRO A 139 9.71 -6.07 -22.18
C PRO A 139 10.06 -4.80 -23.00
N GLN A 140 9.14 -3.83 -23.09
CA GLN A 140 9.20 -2.69 -24.01
C GLN A 140 9.19 -1.32 -23.32
N SER A 141 9.30 -1.27 -21.99
CA SER A 141 9.53 0.01 -21.30
C SER A 141 11.03 0.33 -21.33
N PRO A 142 11.47 1.44 -21.96
CA PRO A 142 12.88 1.83 -22.03
C PRO A 142 13.49 2.18 -20.65
N LEU A 143 12.73 2.03 -19.56
CA LEU A 143 13.14 2.33 -18.19
C LEU A 143 13.37 1.10 -17.31
N LEU A 144 13.09 -0.13 -17.78
CA LEU A 144 13.23 -1.34 -16.95
C LEU A 144 13.99 -2.50 -17.59
N LEU A 145 14.38 -2.40 -18.86
CA LEU A 145 15.30 -3.32 -19.51
C LEU A 145 16.26 -2.48 -20.35
N LEU A 146 17.42 -2.18 -19.79
CA LEU A 146 18.60 -1.90 -20.61
C LEU A 146 19.17 -3.27 -20.97
N PRO A 147 19.07 -3.77 -22.22
CA PRO A 147 19.81 -4.94 -22.59
C PRO A 147 21.29 -4.56 -22.64
N ALA A 148 22.08 -5.11 -21.72
CA ALA A 148 23.50 -5.31 -21.98
C ALA A 148 23.59 -6.25 -23.20
N ALA A 149 24.26 -5.78 -24.25
CA ALA A 149 24.40 -6.52 -25.49
C ALA A 149 25.03 -7.90 -25.23
N GLY A 150 24.28 -9.00 -25.46
CA GLY A 150 24.88 -10.32 -25.61
C GLY A 150 24.15 -11.55 -25.07
N GLU A 151 23.10 -11.44 -24.25
CA GLU A 151 22.57 -12.62 -23.53
C GLU A 151 21.08 -12.96 -23.82
N LYS A 152 20.91 -13.89 -24.78
CA LYS A 152 19.90 -14.97 -24.95
C LYS A 152 18.37 -14.67 -24.83
N ARG A 153 17.69 -14.84 -25.97
CA ARG A 153 16.21 -14.91 -26.21
C ARG A 153 15.38 -15.89 -25.36
N CYS A 154 15.97 -16.84 -24.63
CA CYS A 154 15.20 -17.89 -23.94
C CYS A 154 14.72 -17.48 -22.54
N THR A 155 15.49 -16.65 -21.83
CA THR A 155 15.11 -16.04 -20.55
C THR A 155 13.91 -15.12 -20.72
N GLU A 156 13.86 -14.38 -21.85
CA GLU A 156 12.72 -13.52 -22.20
C GLU A 156 11.41 -14.30 -22.36
N GLU A 157 11.42 -15.46 -23.02
CA GLU A 157 10.20 -16.24 -23.27
C GLU A 157 9.62 -16.86 -21.99
N ARG A 158 10.49 -17.33 -21.09
CA ARG A 158 10.07 -17.84 -19.78
C ARG A 158 9.50 -16.73 -18.91
N HIS A 159 10.21 -15.59 -18.82
CA HIS A 159 9.73 -14.43 -18.05
C HIS A 159 8.39 -13.96 -18.59
N ARG A 160 8.26 -13.84 -19.92
CA ARG A 160 7.02 -13.44 -20.59
C ARG A 160 5.84 -14.32 -20.16
N LYS A 161 5.97 -15.65 -20.25
CA LYS A 161 4.89 -16.58 -19.85
C LYS A 161 4.48 -16.40 -18.39
N ILE A 162 5.44 -16.30 -17.48
CA ILE A 162 5.12 -16.18 -16.04
C ILE A 162 4.54 -14.80 -15.71
N LEU A 163 5.07 -13.74 -16.30
CA LEU A 163 4.54 -12.38 -16.15
C LEU A 163 3.13 -12.23 -16.75
N GLU A 164 2.81 -12.95 -17.83
CA GLU A 164 1.44 -13.02 -18.37
C GLU A 164 0.48 -13.67 -17.37
N VAL A 165 0.90 -14.72 -16.66
CA VAL A 165 0.09 -15.32 -15.60
C VAL A 165 -0.08 -14.35 -14.42
N TYR A 166 0.98 -13.67 -13.98
CA TYR A 166 0.86 -12.61 -12.96
C TYR A 166 -0.12 -11.52 -13.38
N ASN A 167 -0.07 -11.07 -14.65
CA ASN A 167 -1.01 -10.09 -15.18
C ASN A 167 -2.45 -10.61 -15.14
N SER A 168 -2.69 -11.84 -15.57
CA SER A 168 -4.01 -12.47 -15.51
C SER A 168 -4.55 -12.53 -14.07
N LYS A 169 -3.71 -12.81 -13.08
CA LYS A 169 -4.10 -12.80 -11.66
C LYS A 169 -4.39 -11.38 -11.14
N ALA A 170 -3.58 -10.40 -11.54
CA ALA A 170 -3.84 -8.99 -11.21
C ALA A 170 -5.19 -8.51 -11.77
N GLU A 171 -5.49 -8.85 -13.02
CA GLU A 171 -6.78 -8.56 -13.66
C GLU A 171 -7.93 -9.25 -12.93
N HIS A 172 -7.76 -10.51 -12.54
CA HIS A 172 -8.75 -11.23 -11.74
C HIS A 172 -9.05 -10.51 -10.42
N TYR A 173 -8.02 -10.10 -9.66
CA TYR A 173 -8.19 -9.36 -8.42
C TYR A 173 -8.94 -8.05 -8.63
N VAL A 174 -8.55 -7.28 -9.66
CA VAL A 174 -9.19 -6.01 -10.01
C VAL A 174 -10.64 -6.20 -10.42
N CYS A 175 -10.94 -7.17 -11.29
CA CYS A 175 -12.31 -7.49 -11.70
C CYS A 175 -13.16 -7.96 -10.52
N SER A 176 -12.60 -8.78 -9.63
CA SER A 176 -13.27 -9.24 -8.40
C SER A 176 -13.62 -8.06 -7.49
N CYS A 177 -12.70 -7.10 -7.32
CA CYS A 177 -12.92 -5.89 -6.55
C CYS A 177 -13.94 -4.93 -7.21
N LEU A 178 -14.16 -5.02 -8.53
CA LEU A 178 -15.12 -4.21 -9.29
C LEU A 178 -16.46 -4.91 -9.52
N ASN A 179 -16.66 -6.11 -8.97
CA ASN A 179 -17.84 -6.94 -9.19
C ASN A 179 -18.06 -7.28 -10.68
N LYS A 180 -16.97 -7.57 -11.41
CA LYS A 180 -16.97 -7.89 -12.84
C LYS A 180 -16.44 -9.29 -13.15
N SER A 181 -16.23 -10.14 -12.14
CA SER A 181 -15.81 -11.53 -12.38
C SER A 181 -17.03 -12.40 -12.66
N ASP A 182 -17.09 -12.98 -13.86
CA ASP A 182 -18.23 -13.76 -14.38
C ASP A 182 -18.46 -15.13 -13.69
N GLY A 183 -17.61 -15.52 -12.72
CA GLY A 183 -17.62 -16.83 -12.06
C GLY A 183 -18.02 -16.83 -10.58
N GLY A 184 -18.60 -15.76 -10.04
CA GLY A 184 -19.08 -15.70 -8.65
C GLY A 184 -17.99 -15.49 -7.57
N ALA A 185 -16.73 -15.32 -7.96
CA ALA A 185 -15.60 -15.06 -7.06
C ALA A 185 -15.37 -13.55 -6.78
N ASN A 186 -16.43 -12.76 -6.71
CA ASN A 186 -16.34 -11.32 -6.43
C ASN A 186 -16.16 -11.07 -4.93
N VAL A 187 -15.43 -10.02 -4.57
CA VAL A 187 -15.31 -9.59 -3.16
C VAL A 187 -16.70 -9.21 -2.64
N ARG A 188 -17.06 -9.71 -1.45
CA ARG A 188 -18.35 -9.44 -0.82
C ARG A 188 -18.53 -7.95 -0.55
N ARG A 189 -19.80 -7.52 -0.51
CA ARG A 189 -20.17 -6.14 -0.21
C ARG A 189 -21.20 -6.05 0.89
N THR A 190 -21.16 -4.95 1.63
CA THR A 190 -22.27 -4.54 2.49
C THR A 190 -23.45 -4.05 1.64
N PRO A 191 -24.67 -3.93 2.21
CA PRO A 191 -25.81 -3.31 1.52
C PRO A 191 -25.52 -1.93 0.89
N GLY A 192 -24.66 -1.14 1.52
CA GLY A 192 -24.19 0.17 1.06
C GLY A 192 -23.11 0.12 -0.01
N GLY A 193 -22.67 -1.07 -0.43
CA GLY A 193 -21.71 -1.28 -1.52
C GLY A 193 -20.23 -1.29 -1.11
N LEU A 194 -19.93 -1.13 0.18
CA LEU A 194 -18.56 -1.19 0.70
C LEU A 194 -17.99 -2.61 0.53
N LEU A 195 -16.74 -2.73 0.07
CA LEU A 195 -16.05 -4.03 0.07
C LEU A 195 -15.95 -4.55 1.50
N PHE A 196 -16.34 -5.80 1.74
CA PHE A 196 -16.35 -6.41 3.07
C PHE A 196 -15.63 -7.75 3.07
N VAL A 197 -14.39 -7.75 3.57
CA VAL A 197 -13.52 -8.94 3.59
C VAL A 197 -13.59 -9.62 4.95
N ARG A 198 -13.39 -8.88 6.05
CA ARG A 198 -13.44 -9.41 7.41
C ARG A 198 -14.06 -8.41 8.38
N GLN A 199 -14.56 -8.89 9.51
CA GLN A 199 -15.18 -8.05 10.53
C GLN A 199 -14.18 -7.16 11.28
N TRP A 200 -12.99 -7.67 11.57
CA TRP A 200 -11.98 -6.90 12.27
C TRP A 200 -11.26 -5.98 11.29
N ASN A 201 -11.33 -4.67 11.54
CA ASN A 201 -10.59 -3.64 10.81
C ASN A 201 -10.77 -3.66 9.28
N ASN A 202 -12.03 -3.77 8.82
CA ASN A 202 -12.35 -3.99 7.41
C ASN A 202 -11.80 -2.92 6.45
N LEU A 203 -11.73 -1.66 6.89
CA LEU A 203 -11.24 -0.56 6.04
C LEU A 203 -9.78 -0.68 5.62
N GLN A 204 -8.97 -1.52 6.29
CA GLN A 204 -7.66 -1.92 5.76
C GLN A 204 -7.77 -2.53 4.35
N TYR A 205 -8.70 -3.47 4.18
CA TYR A 205 -8.86 -4.20 2.92
C TYR A 205 -9.45 -3.30 1.83
N VAL A 206 -10.39 -2.42 2.22
CA VAL A 206 -10.96 -1.42 1.32
C VAL A 206 -9.88 -0.44 0.85
N ALA A 207 -9.04 0.06 1.77
CA ALA A 207 -7.93 0.95 1.45
C ALA A 207 -6.90 0.28 0.54
N GLY A 208 -6.50 -0.96 0.86
CA GLY A 208 -5.60 -1.76 0.04
C GLY A 208 -6.13 -2.01 -1.37
N ALA A 209 -7.38 -2.46 -1.49
CA ALA A 209 -8.03 -2.66 -2.78
C ALA A 209 -8.12 -1.36 -3.59
N THR A 210 -8.52 -0.26 -2.96
CA THR A 210 -8.60 1.06 -3.62
C THR A 210 -7.23 1.51 -4.11
N PHE A 211 -6.18 1.29 -3.31
CA PHE A 211 -4.80 1.60 -3.70
C PHE A 211 -4.36 0.76 -4.90
N LEU A 212 -4.57 -0.55 -4.88
CA LEU A 212 -4.19 -1.43 -5.99
C LEU A 212 -5.01 -1.15 -7.26
N LEU A 213 -6.32 -0.90 -7.14
CA LEU A 213 -7.18 -0.45 -8.25
C LEU A 213 -6.65 0.84 -8.86
N THR A 214 -6.25 1.80 -8.02
CA THR A 214 -5.69 3.08 -8.45
C THR A 214 -4.31 2.91 -9.09
N ALA A 215 -3.48 2.00 -8.57
CA ALA A 215 -2.18 1.69 -9.13
C ALA A 215 -2.29 0.92 -10.45
N PHE A 216 -3.32 0.09 -10.62
CA PHE A 216 -3.60 -0.69 -11.82
C PHE A 216 -4.43 0.09 -12.86
N SER A 217 -5.16 1.13 -12.49
CA SER A 217 -5.90 1.95 -13.46
C SER A 217 -4.99 2.68 -14.45
N ASP A 218 -3.80 3.11 -14.00
CA ASP A 218 -2.74 3.63 -14.88
C ASP A 218 -2.28 2.61 -15.93
N TYR A 219 -2.44 1.31 -15.63
CA TYR A 219 -2.17 0.23 -16.57
C TYR A 219 -3.34 0.01 -17.54
N LEU A 220 -4.59 0.24 -17.09
CA LEU A 220 -5.80 -0.06 -17.87
C LEU A 220 -6.27 1.07 -18.78
N SER A 221 -6.28 2.35 -18.40
CA SER A 221 -6.73 3.46 -19.26
C SER A 221 -6.59 4.84 -18.63
N GLY A 222 -6.43 5.87 -19.48
CA GLY A 222 -6.84 7.23 -19.15
C GLY A 222 -8.34 7.32 -18.84
N GLY A 223 -8.70 8.05 -17.79
CA GLY A 223 -10.07 8.34 -17.32
C GLY A 223 -10.20 8.01 -15.83
N GLY A 224 -10.22 8.96 -14.88
CA GLY A 224 -11.28 9.95 -14.61
C GLY A 224 -12.43 9.25 -13.88
N GLY A 225 -12.86 9.53 -12.65
CA GLY A 225 -12.61 10.53 -11.61
C GLY A 225 -13.88 10.53 -10.71
N GLY A 226 -13.76 10.85 -9.41
CA GLY A 226 -14.94 11.14 -8.56
C GLY A 226 -14.81 10.68 -7.11
N GLY A 227 -14.66 11.64 -6.19
CA GLY A 227 -14.60 11.43 -4.74
C GLY A 227 -15.87 11.92 -4.03
N GLY A 228 -16.21 11.27 -2.91
CA GLY A 228 -17.22 11.69 -1.96
C GLY A 228 -16.60 12.13 -0.63
N VAL A 229 -17.27 13.04 0.07
CA VAL A 229 -16.83 13.62 1.36
C VAL A 229 -17.20 12.71 2.53
N LEU A 230 -16.24 12.41 3.40
CA LEU A 230 -16.40 11.53 4.57
C LEU A 230 -16.56 12.37 5.87
N ARG A 231 -17.50 11.97 6.73
CA ARG A 231 -17.67 12.52 8.10
C ARG A 231 -16.76 11.74 9.06
N LEU A 232 -16.00 12.44 9.90
CA LEU A 232 -14.93 11.86 10.73
C LEU A 232 -15.45 11.30 12.08
N PRO A 233 -14.97 10.12 12.55
CA PRO A 233 -15.32 9.55 13.86
C PRO A 233 -14.61 10.26 15.03
N GLY A 234 -15.27 10.35 16.19
CA GLY A 234 -14.80 11.10 17.38
C GLY A 234 -14.21 10.26 18.52
N ARG A 235 -14.47 8.94 18.58
CA ARG A 235 -14.02 8.04 19.68
C ARG A 235 -13.19 6.87 19.17
N VAL A 236 -12.05 7.21 18.57
CA VAL A 236 -11.05 6.27 18.03
C VAL A 236 -10.34 5.47 19.16
N HIS A 237 -10.15 4.16 18.94
CA HIS A 237 -9.35 3.28 19.81
C HIS A 237 -7.85 3.55 19.61
N HIS A 238 -7.37 4.67 20.16
CA HIS A 238 -5.97 5.08 20.08
C HIS A 238 -5.54 5.79 21.36
N ARG A 239 -4.51 5.27 22.05
CA ARG A 239 -4.10 5.72 23.38
C ARG A 239 -3.75 7.22 23.44
N ALA A 240 -3.01 7.72 22.45
CA ALA A 240 -2.62 9.13 22.43
C ALA A 240 -3.78 10.08 22.06
N ALA A 241 -4.82 9.56 21.38
CA ALA A 241 -6.00 10.35 21.08
C ALA A 241 -6.92 10.44 22.32
N SER A 242 -7.03 9.33 23.06
CA SER A 242 -7.92 9.21 24.22
C SER A 242 -7.37 9.83 25.50
N THR A 243 -6.08 10.14 25.58
CA THR A 243 -5.42 10.79 26.74
C THR A 243 -5.28 12.29 26.50
N VAL A 244 -5.42 13.10 27.56
CA VAL A 244 -5.25 14.56 27.50
C VAL A 244 -3.85 14.92 26.97
N ALA A 245 -3.75 16.00 26.20
CA ALA A 245 -2.47 16.46 25.70
C ALA A 245 -1.55 16.90 26.85
N TYR A 246 -0.26 16.55 26.78
CA TYR A 246 0.76 17.01 27.74
C TYR A 246 0.85 18.54 27.86
N LYS A 247 0.48 19.26 26.80
CA LYS A 247 0.42 20.73 26.80
C LYS A 247 -0.70 21.28 27.70
N GLU A 248 -1.77 20.52 27.88
CA GLU A 248 -2.93 20.91 28.69
C GLU A 248 -2.79 20.43 30.13
N ASP A 249 -2.27 19.21 30.32
CA ASP A 249 -2.01 18.65 31.65
C ASP A 249 -0.64 17.96 31.69
N LYS A 250 0.25 18.49 32.53
CA LYS A 250 1.63 18.00 32.71
C LYS A 250 1.70 16.88 33.76
N ALA A 251 0.58 16.54 34.40
CA ALA A 251 0.54 15.48 35.40
C ALA A 251 0.97 14.15 34.80
N PHE A 252 1.76 13.39 35.57
CA PHE A 252 2.19 12.07 35.17
C PHE A 252 1.00 11.11 35.14
N ILE A 253 0.64 10.61 33.95
CA ILE A 253 -0.39 9.56 33.79
C ILE A 253 0.25 8.20 34.07
N GLY A 254 -0.14 7.57 35.18
CA GLY A 254 0.33 6.25 35.58
C GLY A 254 -0.08 5.12 34.61
N CYS A 255 0.58 3.96 34.72
CA CYS A 255 0.41 2.83 33.79
C CYS A 255 -1.03 2.31 33.67
N ALA A 256 -1.77 2.25 34.80
CA ALA A 256 -3.17 1.83 34.83
C ALA A 256 -4.13 3.02 34.63
N GLN A 257 -3.72 4.23 34.99
CA GLN A 257 -4.57 5.43 34.96
C GLN A 257 -5.05 5.80 33.55
N GLY A 258 -4.25 5.50 32.51
CA GLY A 258 -4.70 5.62 31.12
C GLY A 258 -5.89 4.71 30.77
N PHE A 259 -5.95 3.53 31.40
CA PHE A 259 -7.07 2.60 31.26
C PHE A 259 -8.23 2.99 32.18
N ASP A 260 -7.96 3.16 33.47
CA ASP A 260 -8.97 3.37 34.51
C ASP A 260 -9.72 4.71 34.34
N VAL A 261 -9.03 5.76 33.91
CA VAL A 261 -9.60 7.11 33.80
C VAL A 261 -10.04 7.46 32.38
N TRP A 262 -9.27 7.04 31.37
CA TRP A 262 -9.46 7.54 30.00
C TRP A 262 -10.09 6.52 29.05
N PHE A 263 -9.79 5.22 29.19
CA PHE A 263 -10.33 4.21 28.28
C PHE A 263 -11.85 4.04 28.40
N GLY A 264 -12.38 3.98 29.62
CA GLY A 264 -13.82 3.80 29.89
C GLY A 264 -14.68 5.05 29.72
N ARG A 265 -14.07 6.22 29.49
CA ARG A 265 -14.76 7.52 29.44
C ARG A 265 -15.76 7.58 28.28
N GLN A 266 -17.01 7.94 28.56
CA GLN A 266 -18.07 7.99 27.52
C GLN A 266 -18.03 9.24 26.63
N LYS A 267 -17.30 10.28 27.06
CA LYS A 267 -17.05 11.51 26.28
C LYS A 267 -16.06 11.24 25.14
N ASP A 268 -16.07 12.15 24.17
CA ASP A 268 -15.13 12.18 23.04
C ASP A 268 -13.68 12.17 23.51
N ASN A 269 -12.80 11.71 22.62
CA ASN A 269 -11.36 11.78 22.84
C ASN A 269 -10.95 13.26 22.98
N PRO A 270 -10.13 13.63 23.99
CA PRO A 270 -9.70 15.01 24.19
C PRO A 270 -8.87 15.54 23.01
N ASN A 271 -8.18 14.66 22.28
CA ASN A 271 -7.41 15.00 21.09
C ASN A 271 -8.03 14.39 19.83
N ALA A 272 -8.25 15.21 18.81
CA ALA A 272 -8.65 14.74 17.49
C ALA A 272 -7.47 14.04 16.80
N LEU A 273 -7.66 12.77 16.41
CA LEU A 273 -6.65 11.99 15.68
C LEU A 273 -6.74 12.27 14.18
N VAL A 274 -6.29 13.44 13.76
CA VAL A 274 -6.40 13.91 12.38
C VAL A 274 -5.64 12.96 11.43
N GLY A 275 -6.32 12.55 10.36
CA GLY A 275 -5.77 11.68 9.31
C GLY A 275 -5.90 10.18 9.58
N ALA A 276 -6.35 9.77 10.77
CA ALA A 276 -6.53 8.35 11.07
C ALA A 276 -7.77 7.75 10.38
N ILE A 277 -7.57 6.57 9.80
CA ILE A 277 -8.63 5.73 9.26
C ILE A 277 -8.87 4.58 10.23
N VAL A 278 -10.09 4.51 10.77
CA VAL A 278 -10.52 3.45 11.69
C VAL A 278 -10.93 2.19 10.94
N GLY A 279 -11.25 1.09 11.65
CA GLY A 279 -11.73 -0.15 11.06
C GLY A 279 -13.02 -0.08 10.24
N GLY A 280 -13.89 0.87 10.55
CA GLY A 280 -15.10 1.17 9.77
C GLY A 280 -16.32 0.34 10.17
N PRO A 281 -17.39 0.36 9.36
CA PRO A 281 -18.67 -0.26 9.71
C PRO A 281 -18.62 -1.79 9.67
N ASP A 282 -19.62 -2.45 10.24
CA ASP A 282 -19.81 -3.89 10.10
C ASP A 282 -20.45 -4.28 8.75
N ALA A 283 -20.77 -5.57 8.60
CA ALA A 283 -21.33 -6.14 7.37
C ALA A 283 -22.70 -5.57 6.97
N LYS A 284 -23.38 -4.83 7.87
CA LYS A 284 -24.70 -4.23 7.67
C LYS A 284 -24.64 -2.70 7.55
N ASP A 285 -23.45 -2.15 7.33
CA ASP A 285 -23.19 -0.71 7.31
C ASP A 285 -23.45 0.00 8.66
N GLU A 286 -23.51 -0.73 9.77
CA GLU A 286 -23.64 -0.14 11.10
C GLU A 286 -22.26 0.23 11.68
N PHE A 287 -22.13 1.47 12.15
CA PHE A 287 -20.94 1.94 12.87
C PHE A 287 -21.28 2.39 14.28
N ARG A 288 -20.61 1.81 15.27
CA ARG A 288 -20.75 2.15 16.69
C ARG A 288 -19.46 2.78 17.17
N ASP A 289 -19.47 4.11 17.21
CA ASP A 289 -18.36 4.95 17.69
C ASP A 289 -18.17 4.76 19.21
N ARG A 290 -17.51 3.68 19.62
CA ARG A 290 -17.19 3.37 21.02
C ARG A 290 -15.73 2.98 21.10
N ARG A 291 -14.97 3.57 22.02
CA ARG A 291 -13.54 3.28 22.22
C ARG A 291 -13.25 1.80 22.53
N SER A 292 -14.19 1.08 23.14
CA SER A 292 -14.07 -0.36 23.41
C SER A 292 -14.41 -1.24 22.20
N ASN A 293 -15.03 -0.68 21.15
CA ASN A 293 -15.33 -1.37 19.91
C ASN A 293 -14.10 -1.33 18.99
N TYR A 294 -13.04 -2.02 19.41
CA TYR A 294 -11.76 -2.04 18.69
C TYR A 294 -11.93 -2.55 17.25
N MET A 295 -12.85 -3.49 16.99
CA MET A 295 -13.13 -3.99 15.63
C MET A 295 -13.43 -2.87 14.61
N GLN A 296 -14.17 -1.84 15.01
CA GLN A 296 -14.60 -0.75 14.14
C GLN A 296 -13.80 0.54 14.36
N THR A 297 -13.34 0.80 15.59
CA THR A 297 -12.73 2.08 15.97
C THR A 297 -11.20 2.04 16.06
N GLU A 298 -10.57 0.89 15.84
CA GLU A 298 -9.11 0.75 15.78
C GLU A 298 -8.52 1.52 14.61
N ALA A 299 -7.55 2.38 14.91
CA ALA A 299 -6.80 3.15 13.93
C ALA A 299 -5.36 2.62 13.87
N CYS A 300 -5.00 2.06 12.72
CA CYS A 300 -3.68 1.49 12.48
C CYS A 300 -2.97 2.17 11.31
N THR A 301 -1.64 2.10 11.32
CA THR A 301 -0.80 2.66 10.24
C THR A 301 -1.12 2.01 8.90
N TYR A 302 -1.33 0.69 8.87
CA TYR A 302 -1.67 -0.05 7.66
C TYR A 302 -3.07 0.28 7.09
N ASN A 303 -3.98 0.87 7.87
CA ASN A 303 -5.24 1.40 7.33
C ASN A 303 -4.99 2.65 6.50
N THR A 304 -4.10 3.50 6.99
CA THR A 304 -3.88 4.85 6.47
C THR A 304 -2.88 4.85 5.32
N ALA A 305 -1.86 3.98 5.38
CA ALA A 305 -0.77 3.95 4.40
C ALA A 305 -1.22 3.82 2.94
N PRO A 306 -2.14 2.91 2.55
CA PRO A 306 -2.59 2.82 1.15
C PRO A 306 -3.36 4.06 0.69
N VAL A 307 -4.13 4.69 1.59
CA VAL A 307 -4.98 5.84 1.25
C VAL A 307 -4.16 7.09 0.94
N VAL A 308 -2.99 7.25 1.57
CA VAL A 308 -2.05 8.34 1.22
C VAL A 308 -1.68 8.27 -0.27
N GLY A 309 -1.41 7.08 -0.80
CA GLY A 309 -1.11 6.88 -2.22
C GLY A 309 -2.28 7.20 -3.14
N VAL A 310 -3.51 6.83 -2.74
CA VAL A 310 -4.75 7.13 -3.48
C VAL A 310 -4.97 8.65 -3.55
N PHE A 311 -4.86 9.35 -2.43
CA PHE A 311 -5.03 10.81 -2.40
C PHE A 311 -3.94 11.53 -3.18
N ALA A 312 -2.69 11.07 -3.13
CA ALA A 312 -1.61 11.60 -3.97
C ALA A 312 -1.95 11.46 -5.46
N LYS A 313 -2.50 10.31 -5.88
CA LYS A 313 -2.93 10.10 -7.26
C LYS A 313 -4.08 11.03 -7.66
N PHE A 314 -5.10 11.15 -6.83
CA PHE A 314 -6.24 12.04 -7.12
C PHE A 314 -5.81 13.49 -7.23
N ARG A 315 -4.89 13.94 -6.36
CA ARG A 315 -4.31 15.28 -6.47
C ARG A 315 -3.55 15.48 -7.78
N GLN A 316 -2.78 14.49 -8.21
CA GLN A 316 -2.07 14.53 -9.50
C GLN A 316 -3.05 14.64 -10.69
N LEU A 317 -4.15 13.87 -10.67
CA LEU A 317 -5.16 13.90 -11.73
C LEU A 317 -5.89 15.25 -11.77
N GLN A 318 -6.25 15.79 -10.61
CA GLN A 318 -6.86 17.11 -10.51
C GLN A 318 -5.96 18.20 -11.12
N GLN A 319 -4.68 18.21 -10.76
CA GLN A 319 -3.71 19.17 -11.31
C GLN A 319 -3.57 19.06 -12.84
N LYS A 320 -3.62 17.83 -13.39
CA LYS A 320 -3.60 17.62 -14.85
C LYS A 320 -4.84 18.22 -15.51
N GLN A 321 -6.02 18.04 -14.93
CA GLN A 321 -7.27 18.61 -15.44
C GLN A 321 -7.26 20.15 -15.39
N GLU A 322 -6.82 20.73 -14.28
CA GLU A 322 -6.67 22.19 -14.11
C GLU A 322 -5.75 22.78 -15.20
N LYS A 323 -4.60 22.16 -15.46
CA LYS A 323 -3.67 22.58 -16.53
C LYS A 323 -4.30 22.48 -17.92
N GLN A 324 -5.03 21.40 -18.21
CA GLN A 324 -5.70 21.24 -19.50
C GLN A 324 -6.79 22.29 -19.72
N GLN A 325 -7.54 22.65 -18.67
CA GLN A 325 -8.54 23.71 -18.74
C GLN A 325 -7.90 25.08 -18.98
N GLN A 326 -6.80 25.41 -18.29
CA GLN A 326 -6.06 26.65 -18.50
C GLN A 326 -5.51 26.75 -19.93
N GLN A 327 -4.93 25.67 -20.48
CA GLN A 327 -4.45 25.65 -21.86
C GLN A 327 -5.59 25.85 -22.88
N LYS A 328 -6.77 25.27 -22.64
CA LYS A 328 -7.94 25.49 -23.49
C LYS A 328 -8.39 26.95 -23.44
N GLN A 329 -8.44 27.55 -22.25
CA GLN A 329 -8.80 28.96 -22.08
C GLN A 329 -7.79 29.91 -22.75
N GLN A 330 -6.48 29.65 -22.60
CA GLN A 330 -5.44 30.45 -23.26
C GLN A 330 -5.52 30.35 -24.80
N LYS A 331 -5.76 29.14 -25.35
CA LYS A 331 -5.97 28.97 -26.80
C LYS A 331 -7.20 29.73 -27.29
N GLN A 332 -8.29 29.72 -26.52
CA GLN A 332 -9.52 30.44 -26.86
C GLN A 332 -9.30 31.96 -26.81
N GLN A 333 -8.55 32.47 -25.82
CA GLN A 333 -8.18 33.89 -25.74
C GLN A 333 -7.27 34.33 -26.90
N HIS A 334 -6.27 33.51 -27.27
CA HIS A 334 -5.44 33.79 -28.44
C HIS A 334 -6.24 33.79 -29.75
N LEU A 335 -7.21 32.89 -29.91
CA LEU A 335 -8.10 32.87 -31.08
C LEU A 335 -8.94 34.16 -31.16
N LEU A 336 -9.44 34.65 -30.01
CA LEU A 336 -10.22 35.89 -29.93
C LEU A 336 -9.37 37.14 -30.17
N GLN A 337 -8.11 37.16 -29.75
CA GLN A 337 -7.18 38.27 -30.01
C GLN A 337 -6.69 38.30 -31.46
N GLY A 338 -6.52 37.14 -32.10
CA GLY A 338 -6.16 37.04 -33.52
C GLY A 338 -7.27 37.45 -34.50
N LEU A 339 -8.50 37.64 -34.01
CA LEU A 339 -9.65 38.12 -34.78
C LEU A 339 -9.86 39.64 -34.67
N GLN A 340 -9.02 40.38 -33.94
CA GLN A 340 -9.09 41.84 -33.94
C GLN A 340 -8.53 42.40 -35.27
N PRO A 341 -9.31 43.20 -36.03
CA PRO A 341 -8.86 43.74 -37.30
C PRO A 341 -7.68 44.70 -37.10
N GLN A 342 -6.59 44.49 -37.84
CA GLN A 342 -5.52 45.47 -37.95
C GLN A 342 -6.11 46.73 -38.58
N THR A 343 -6.35 47.76 -37.78
CA THR A 343 -6.65 49.10 -38.29
C THR A 343 -5.36 49.67 -38.85
N SER A 344 -5.16 49.45 -40.15
CA SER A 344 -4.09 50.12 -40.92
C SER A 344 -4.35 51.62 -40.89
N SER A 345 -3.55 52.36 -40.12
CA SER A 345 -3.53 53.81 -40.15
C SER A 345 -2.83 54.25 -41.43
N TYR A 346 -3.60 54.55 -42.47
CA TYR A 346 -3.14 55.39 -43.58
C TYR A 346 -3.27 56.85 -43.15
N LYS A 347 -2.13 57.50 -42.92
CA LYS A 347 -1.96 58.95 -43.02
C LYS A 347 -0.63 59.26 -43.67
#